data_AF-A0A2K9ZF60-F1
#
_entry.id   AF-A0A2K9ZF60-F1
#
_cell.length_a   1.000
_cell.length_b   1.000
_cell.length_c   1.000
_cell.angle_alpha   90.00
_cell.angle_beta   90.00
_cell.angle_gamma   90.00
#
_symmetry.space_group_name_H-M   'P 1'
#
loop_
_entity.id
_entity.type
_entity.pdbx_description
1 polymer ?
#
loop_
_entity_poly.entity_id
_entity_poly.type
_entity_poly.pdbx_seq_one_letter_code
_entity_poly.pdbx_strand_id
1 'polypeptide(L)'
;MRVRGLGWVVFAVCLAASASGQLSAQEVGEAIVDATIGEWLIASEDGSVGCHIILGKDKTIGGRVVTEGKTCEAPWHDEIAAWDFSDPGIVLRDATRKQLVGFQEHEGGAWKTPMDVSPAIYFIPQPGSMDRIPTAKEAYGNWVLSDRKGKSLCHLSLLETVSKRLDDASAVELGKDCAASVKKTKIDAWQIAEIQLVIIGGEDWVYTMTPDKDGFVSDDGKFHLKRDE
;
A
#
# COMPACT_ATOMS: atom_id res chain seq x y z
N MET A 1 2.09 -87.01 32.82
CA MET A 1 2.42 -85.59 33.12
C MET A 1 3.22 -85.01 31.97
N ARG A 2 2.75 -83.85 31.47
CA ARG A 2 3.16 -82.98 30.35
C ARG A 2 4.44 -83.27 29.52
N VAL A 3 4.14 -83.76 28.31
CA VAL A 3 4.52 -83.40 26.93
C VAL A 3 5.51 -82.23 26.67
N ARG A 4 6.47 -82.52 25.78
CA ARG A 4 7.45 -81.70 25.04
C ARG A 4 6.80 -80.72 24.03
N GLY A 5 7.49 -79.64 23.63
CA GLY A 5 7.21 -79.02 22.33
C GLY A 5 7.79 -77.64 22.10
N LEU A 6 8.92 -77.59 21.39
CA LEU A 6 9.44 -76.43 20.66
C LEU A 6 8.59 -76.23 19.39
N GLY A 7 8.13 -75.01 19.07
CA GLY A 7 7.32 -74.80 17.86
C GLY A 7 6.92 -73.36 17.53
N TRP A 8 7.73 -72.75 16.67
CA TRP A 8 7.36 -71.93 15.49
C TRP A 8 6.83 -70.49 15.62
N VAL A 9 7.37 -69.68 14.71
CA VAL A 9 7.17 -68.25 14.44
C VAL A 9 5.86 -68.01 13.68
N VAL A 10 5.15 -66.92 13.98
CA VAL A 10 4.22 -66.27 13.05
C VAL A 10 4.43 -64.75 13.07
N PHE A 11 4.65 -64.21 11.87
CA PHE A 11 4.76 -62.81 11.50
C PHE A 11 3.45 -62.05 11.78
N ALA A 12 3.53 -60.85 12.36
CA ALA A 12 2.46 -59.86 12.27
C ALA A 12 3.06 -58.51 11.84
N VAL A 13 2.96 -58.26 10.53
CA VAL A 13 3.16 -56.96 9.90
C VAL A 13 1.98 -56.09 10.31
N CYS A 14 2.21 -55.07 11.13
CA CYS A 14 1.28 -53.95 11.23
C CYS A 14 1.77 -52.85 10.30
N LEU A 15 1.00 -52.64 9.22
CA LEU A 15 1.18 -51.58 8.25
C LEU A 15 1.32 -50.21 8.96
N ALA A 16 2.29 -49.45 8.49
CA ALA A 16 2.43 -48.04 8.78
C ALA A 16 1.17 -47.29 8.32
N ALA A 17 0.47 -46.64 9.25
CA ALA A 17 -0.34 -45.48 8.93
C ALA A 17 0.54 -44.25 9.13
N SER A 18 1.44 -44.00 8.17
CA SER A 18 1.93 -42.65 7.94
C SER A 18 0.73 -41.83 7.50
N ALA A 19 0.06 -41.21 8.47
CA ALA A 19 -0.72 -40.01 8.24
C ALA A 19 0.29 -38.93 7.83
N SER A 20 0.70 -38.98 6.57
CA SER A 20 1.20 -37.83 5.85
C SER A 20 0.03 -36.87 5.80
N GLY A 21 -0.16 -36.11 6.87
CA GLY A 21 -0.86 -34.85 6.80
C GLY A 21 -0.07 -34.02 5.82
N GLN A 22 -0.43 -34.11 4.53
CA GLN A 22 -0.15 -33.05 3.60
C GLN A 22 -0.84 -31.84 4.23
N LEU A 23 -0.06 -31.00 4.91
CA LEU A 23 -0.42 -29.61 5.12
C LEU A 23 -0.62 -29.05 3.72
N SER A 24 -1.85 -29.16 3.21
CA SER A 24 -2.27 -28.37 2.07
C SER A 24 -2.03 -26.92 2.46
N ALA A 25 -1.35 -26.17 1.59
CA ALA A 25 -1.39 -24.71 1.63
C ALA A 25 -2.84 -24.32 1.93
N GLN A 26 -3.04 -23.63 3.05
CA GLN A 26 -4.36 -23.26 3.53
C GLN A 26 -5.00 -22.47 2.38
N GLU A 27 -6.00 -23.06 1.72
CA GLU A 27 -6.67 -22.40 0.61
C GLU A 27 -7.20 -21.08 1.15
N VAL A 28 -6.71 -19.96 0.60
CA VAL A 28 -7.15 -18.64 1.00
C VAL A 28 -8.66 -18.58 0.77
N GLY A 29 -9.39 -18.29 1.85
CA GLY A 29 -10.85 -18.29 1.83
C GLY A 29 -11.39 -17.32 0.78
N GLU A 30 -12.50 -17.69 0.14
CA GLU A 30 -13.12 -16.90 -0.92
C GLU A 30 -13.43 -15.46 -0.50
N ALA A 31 -13.80 -15.24 0.77
CA ALA A 31 -14.03 -13.92 1.33
C ALA A 31 -12.79 -13.00 1.30
N ILE A 32 -11.59 -13.56 1.44
CA ILE A 32 -10.33 -12.80 1.35
C ILE A 32 -10.07 -12.42 -0.10
N VAL A 33 -10.28 -13.36 -1.04
CA VAL A 33 -10.18 -13.06 -2.47
C VAL A 33 -11.14 -11.95 -2.87
N ASP A 34 -12.40 -12.03 -2.44
CA ASP A 34 -13.43 -11.04 -2.75
C ASP A 34 -13.14 -9.65 -2.15
N ALA A 35 -12.41 -9.59 -1.04
CA ALA A 35 -11.96 -8.32 -0.46
C ALA A 35 -10.75 -7.70 -1.18
N THR A 36 -10.01 -8.50 -1.96
CA THR A 36 -8.77 -8.06 -2.64
C THR A 36 -8.97 -7.68 -4.11
N ILE A 37 -10.03 -8.17 -4.76
CA ILE A 37 -10.33 -7.78 -6.16
C ILE A 37 -10.67 -6.29 -6.29
N GLY A 38 -10.44 -5.72 -7.47
CA GLY A 38 -10.74 -4.32 -7.77
C GLY A 38 -9.55 -3.57 -8.38
N GLU A 39 -9.63 -2.24 -8.37
CA GLU A 39 -8.56 -1.36 -8.85
C GLU A 39 -7.45 -1.20 -7.81
N TRP A 40 -6.21 -1.24 -8.29
CA TRP A 40 -5.02 -1.06 -7.49
C TRP A 40 -3.99 -0.21 -8.24
N LEU A 41 -3.14 0.49 -7.48
CA LEU A 41 -1.97 1.21 -8.00
C LEU A 41 -0.69 0.55 -7.49
N ILE A 42 0.21 0.23 -8.41
CA ILE A 42 1.62 -0.06 -8.11
C ILE A 42 2.38 1.26 -8.24
N ALA A 43 3.04 1.70 -7.17
CA ALA A 43 3.79 2.95 -7.17
C ALA A 43 5.13 2.83 -6.43
N SER A 44 6.17 3.47 -6.94
CA SER A 44 7.45 3.55 -6.24
C SER A 44 7.45 4.71 -5.25
N GLU A 45 8.13 4.53 -4.12
CA GLU A 45 8.30 5.54 -3.08
C GLU A 45 8.85 6.87 -3.60
N ASP A 46 9.70 6.82 -4.62
CA ASP A 46 10.32 8.00 -5.24
C ASP A 46 9.45 8.69 -6.31
N GLY A 47 8.22 8.20 -6.52
CA GLY A 47 7.26 8.74 -7.49
C GLY A 47 7.62 8.49 -8.97
N SER A 48 8.67 7.71 -9.25
CA SER A 48 9.11 7.39 -10.62
C SER A 48 8.22 6.38 -11.35
N VAL A 49 7.47 5.55 -10.61
CA VAL A 49 6.58 4.52 -11.13
C VAL A 49 5.15 4.77 -10.67
N GLY A 50 4.21 4.59 -11.61
CA GLY A 50 2.77 4.58 -11.37
C GLY A 50 2.06 3.68 -12.38
N CYS A 51 1.38 2.64 -11.91
CA CYS A 51 0.78 1.60 -12.75
C CYS A 51 -0.57 1.13 -12.17
N HIS A 52 -1.66 1.39 -12.90
CA HIS A 52 -3.00 0.96 -12.52
C HIS A 52 -3.31 -0.43 -13.06
N ILE A 53 -3.64 -1.35 -12.16
CA ILE A 53 -4.08 -2.70 -12.50
C ILE A 53 -5.42 -3.03 -11.85
N ILE A 54 -6.10 -4.03 -12.41
CA ILE A 54 -7.35 -4.58 -11.89
C ILE A 54 -7.11 -6.03 -11.53
N LEU A 55 -7.27 -6.35 -10.25
CA LEU A 55 -7.23 -7.72 -9.75
C LEU A 55 -8.59 -8.39 -9.95
N GLY A 56 -8.65 -9.43 -10.76
CA GLY A 56 -9.86 -10.22 -11.04
C GLY A 56 -9.95 -11.49 -10.20
N LYS A 57 -11.16 -12.06 -10.08
CA LYS A 57 -11.39 -13.32 -9.35
C LYS A 57 -11.10 -14.57 -10.17
N ASP A 58 -11.20 -14.48 -11.49
CA ASP A 58 -11.10 -15.62 -12.40
C ASP A 58 -9.72 -16.25 -12.35
N LYS A 59 -9.67 -17.58 -12.34
CA LYS A 59 -8.41 -18.33 -12.33
C LYS A 59 -7.71 -18.25 -13.68
N THR A 60 -6.39 -18.14 -13.65
CA THR A 60 -5.51 -18.18 -14.82
C THR A 60 -4.23 -18.97 -14.51
N ILE A 61 -3.35 -19.12 -15.48
CA ILE A 61 -2.02 -19.70 -15.26
C ILE A 61 -1.25 -18.80 -14.29
N GLY A 62 -0.85 -19.37 -13.16
CA GLY A 62 -0.08 -18.63 -12.14
C GLY A 62 -0.92 -17.96 -11.06
N GLY A 63 -2.25 -18.09 -11.06
CA GLY A 63 -3.10 -17.56 -9.99
C GLY A 63 -4.46 -17.11 -10.50
N ARG A 64 -4.73 -15.81 -10.37
CA ARG A 64 -5.96 -15.14 -10.84
C ARG A 64 -5.62 -14.02 -11.81
N VAL A 65 -6.58 -13.67 -12.66
CA VAL A 65 -6.43 -12.70 -13.74
C VAL A 65 -6.03 -11.33 -13.20
N VAL A 66 -5.02 -10.71 -13.83
CA VAL A 66 -4.75 -9.27 -13.76
C VAL A 66 -5.16 -8.66 -15.09
N THR A 67 -5.86 -7.53 -15.06
CA THR A 67 -6.15 -6.73 -16.25
C THR A 67 -5.47 -5.37 -16.09
N GLU A 68 -4.86 -4.84 -17.13
CA GLU A 68 -4.33 -3.47 -17.09
C GLU A 68 -5.50 -2.47 -17.07
N GLY A 69 -5.51 -1.56 -16.09
CA GLY A 69 -6.47 -0.44 -16.07
C GLY A 69 -6.01 0.70 -16.97
N LYS A 70 -4.71 1.02 -16.90
CA LYS A 70 -3.95 1.85 -17.83
C LYS A 70 -2.63 1.12 -18.12
N THR A 71 -2.08 1.25 -19.33
CA THR A 71 -0.80 0.61 -19.68
C THR A 71 0.30 1.08 -18.74
N CYS A 72 0.90 0.14 -18.03
CA CYS A 72 1.92 0.38 -17.02
C CYS A 72 3.27 0.60 -17.66
N GLU A 73 4.01 1.64 -17.27
CA GLU A 73 5.34 1.87 -17.84
C GLU A 73 6.43 0.91 -17.30
N ALA A 74 7.62 0.94 -17.91
CA ALA A 74 8.76 0.12 -17.45
C ALA A 74 9.07 0.44 -15.98
N PRO A 75 9.48 -0.55 -15.16
CA PRO A 75 9.84 -1.93 -15.51
C PRO A 75 8.65 -2.92 -15.52
N TRP A 76 7.41 -2.46 -15.41
CA TRP A 76 6.25 -3.33 -15.19
C TRP A 76 5.39 -3.59 -16.44
N HIS A 77 5.74 -2.95 -17.57
CA HIS A 77 5.11 -3.17 -18.89
C HIS A 77 4.95 -4.65 -19.22
N ASP A 78 3.72 -5.07 -19.53
CA ASP A 78 3.34 -6.35 -20.18
C ASP A 78 3.79 -7.65 -19.47
N GLU A 79 4.54 -7.57 -18.38
CA GLU A 79 5.02 -8.74 -17.66
C GLU A 79 3.99 -9.26 -16.66
N ILE A 80 3.13 -8.40 -16.10
CA ILE A 80 2.16 -8.81 -15.07
C ILE A 80 0.98 -9.53 -15.71
N ALA A 81 0.92 -10.86 -15.52
CA ALA A 81 -0.12 -11.72 -16.10
C ALA A 81 -1.10 -12.27 -15.06
N ALA A 82 -0.67 -12.41 -13.80
CA ALA A 82 -1.47 -13.01 -12.75
C ALA A 82 -1.13 -12.46 -11.36
N TRP A 83 -2.09 -12.60 -10.44
CA TRP A 83 -1.90 -12.35 -9.02
C TRP A 83 -2.32 -13.55 -8.19
N ASP A 84 -1.73 -13.72 -7.00
CA ASP A 84 -2.15 -14.73 -6.03
C ASP A 84 -1.74 -14.34 -4.61
N PHE A 85 -2.16 -15.14 -3.64
CA PHE A 85 -1.61 -15.10 -2.28
C PHE A 85 -0.44 -16.09 -2.15
N SER A 86 0.69 -15.60 -1.70
CA SER A 86 1.92 -16.36 -1.45
C SER A 86 2.83 -15.51 -0.55
N ASP A 87 3.77 -16.12 0.15
CA ASP A 87 4.78 -15.38 0.91
C ASP A 87 5.41 -14.27 0.03
N PRO A 88 5.34 -12.97 0.42
CA PRO A 88 5.02 -12.44 1.76
C PRO A 88 3.55 -12.01 2.00
N GLY A 89 2.68 -12.11 1.00
CA GLY A 89 1.27 -11.69 1.08
C GLY A 89 0.58 -11.79 -0.28
N ILE A 90 0.41 -10.65 -0.96
CA ILE A 90 -0.07 -10.60 -2.35
C ILE A 90 1.13 -10.59 -3.28
N VAL A 91 1.13 -11.45 -4.30
CA VAL A 91 2.22 -11.53 -5.29
C VAL A 91 1.70 -11.31 -6.70
N LEU A 92 2.49 -10.61 -7.51
CA LEU A 92 2.26 -10.47 -8.95
C LEU A 92 3.25 -11.36 -9.70
N ARG A 93 2.77 -11.98 -10.78
CA ARG A 93 3.51 -12.99 -11.54
C ARG A 93 3.43 -12.76 -13.03
N ASP A 94 4.44 -13.24 -13.72
CA ASP A 94 4.45 -13.29 -15.18
C ASP A 94 3.70 -14.49 -15.77
N ALA A 95 3.58 -14.51 -17.10
CA ALA A 95 2.93 -15.59 -17.83
C ALA A 95 3.63 -16.95 -17.67
N THR A 96 4.88 -16.97 -17.19
CA THR A 96 5.66 -18.18 -16.86
C THR A 96 5.51 -18.63 -15.40
N ARG A 97 4.67 -17.93 -14.61
CA ARG A 97 4.41 -18.11 -13.17
C ARG A 97 5.54 -17.63 -12.26
N LYS A 98 6.56 -16.97 -12.81
CA LYS A 98 7.63 -16.38 -12.02
C LYS A 98 7.06 -15.22 -11.22
N GLN A 99 7.42 -15.13 -9.94
CA GLN A 99 7.09 -13.98 -9.10
C GLN A 99 7.90 -12.76 -9.57
N LEU A 100 7.19 -11.68 -9.89
CA LEU A 100 7.77 -10.40 -10.26
C LEU A 100 7.98 -9.54 -9.02
N VAL A 101 6.94 -9.45 -8.17
CA VAL A 101 6.96 -8.66 -6.94
C VAL A 101 6.00 -9.28 -5.92
N GLY A 102 6.33 -9.13 -4.65
CA GLY A 102 5.49 -9.51 -3.52
C GLY A 102 5.29 -8.34 -2.57
N PHE A 103 4.08 -8.22 -2.06
CA PHE A 103 3.65 -7.17 -1.15
C PHE A 103 3.17 -7.78 0.15
N GLN A 104 3.58 -7.18 1.26
CA GLN A 104 3.14 -7.54 2.60
C GLN A 104 2.30 -6.41 3.19
N GLU A 105 1.35 -6.79 4.02
CA GLU A 105 0.61 -5.84 4.84
C GLU A 105 1.56 -5.23 5.88
N HIS A 106 1.47 -3.92 6.08
CA HIS A 106 2.12 -3.23 7.18
C HIS A 106 1.04 -2.73 8.13
N GLU A 107 1.20 -2.98 9.44
CA GLU A 107 0.23 -2.55 10.44
C GLU A 107 0.00 -1.04 10.35
N GLY A 108 -1.23 -0.64 10.02
CA GLY A 108 -1.62 0.76 9.89
C GLY A 108 -1.11 1.48 8.64
N GLY A 109 -0.50 0.78 7.67
CA GLY A 109 0.09 1.37 6.47
C GLY A 109 -0.37 0.70 5.17
N ALA A 110 0.14 1.20 4.05
CA ALA A 110 -0.14 0.60 2.74
C ALA A 110 0.60 -0.74 2.56
N TRP A 111 0.08 -1.61 1.68
CA TRP A 111 0.81 -2.79 1.26
C TRP A 111 2.08 -2.34 0.55
N LYS A 112 3.22 -2.94 0.90
CA LYS A 112 4.50 -2.59 0.28
C LYS A 112 5.43 -3.78 0.20
N THR A 113 6.48 -3.65 -0.60
CA THR A 113 7.55 -4.65 -0.66
C THR A 113 8.22 -4.82 0.71
N PRO A 114 8.82 -6.00 0.98
CA PRO A 114 9.64 -6.21 2.17
C PRO A 114 10.73 -5.13 2.35
N MET A 115 11.14 -4.89 3.61
CA MET A 115 12.05 -3.79 3.97
C MET A 115 13.45 -3.86 3.36
N ASP A 116 13.86 -5.03 2.85
CA ASP A 116 15.14 -5.23 2.15
C ASP A 116 15.08 -4.88 0.66
N VAL A 117 13.91 -4.48 0.14
CA VAL A 117 13.71 -3.98 -1.22
C VAL A 117 13.74 -2.46 -1.23
N SER A 118 14.59 -1.87 -2.07
CA SER A 118 14.74 -0.41 -2.22
C SER A 118 14.84 -0.01 -3.72
N PRO A 119 14.12 1.03 -4.18
CA PRO A 119 13.10 1.79 -3.44
C PRO A 119 11.91 0.90 -3.06
N ALA A 120 11.18 1.27 -2.01
CA ALA A 120 9.97 0.54 -1.66
C ALA A 120 8.93 0.68 -2.78
N ILE A 121 8.26 -0.41 -3.13
CA ILE A 121 7.12 -0.39 -4.05
C ILE A 121 5.86 -0.62 -3.25
N TYR A 122 4.91 0.31 -3.37
CA TYR A 122 3.61 0.28 -2.71
C TYR A 122 2.57 -0.33 -3.63
N PHE A 123 1.59 -0.99 -3.02
CA PHE A 123 0.42 -1.55 -3.66
C PHE A 123 -0.84 -1.00 -3.00
N ILE A 124 -1.47 -0.05 -3.67
CA ILE A 124 -2.45 0.84 -3.06
C ILE A 124 -3.83 0.44 -3.55
N PRO A 125 -4.72 -0.05 -2.67
CA PRO A 125 -6.08 -0.42 -3.05
C PRO A 125 -6.92 0.82 -3.32
N GLN A 126 -7.80 0.74 -4.33
CA GLN A 126 -8.76 1.81 -4.66
C GLN A 126 -8.10 3.19 -4.71
N PRO A 127 -7.08 3.39 -5.57
CA PRO A 127 -6.24 4.59 -5.57
C PRO A 127 -6.98 5.89 -5.93
N GLY A 128 -8.24 5.80 -6.39
CA GLY A 128 -9.00 6.95 -6.84
C GLY A 128 -8.31 7.62 -8.03
N SER A 129 -7.96 8.90 -7.89
CA SER A 129 -7.23 9.64 -8.91
C SER A 129 -5.71 9.66 -8.69
N MET A 130 -5.19 8.96 -7.69
CA MET A 130 -3.75 8.85 -7.49
C MET A 130 -3.15 8.03 -8.64
N ASP A 131 -2.26 8.63 -9.42
CA ASP A 131 -1.52 7.94 -10.48
C ASP A 131 -0.08 7.58 -10.06
N ARG A 132 0.45 8.18 -8.98
CA ARG A 132 1.79 7.94 -8.40
C ARG A 132 1.88 8.50 -6.99
N ILE A 133 2.90 8.08 -6.25
CA ILE A 133 3.20 8.63 -4.92
C ILE A 133 3.71 10.08 -5.05
N PRO A 134 3.23 11.02 -4.22
CA PRO A 134 3.68 12.40 -4.24
C PRO A 134 5.12 12.49 -3.75
N THR A 135 5.95 13.28 -4.43
CA THR A 135 7.31 13.56 -3.93
C THR A 135 7.35 14.88 -3.17
N ALA A 136 8.29 15.02 -2.22
CA ALA A 136 8.50 16.29 -1.52
C ALA A 136 8.75 17.45 -2.50
N LYS A 137 9.59 17.21 -3.51
CA LYS A 137 9.89 18.19 -4.57
C LYS A 137 8.64 18.67 -5.31
N GLU A 138 7.71 17.76 -5.59
CA GLU A 138 6.43 18.09 -6.24
C GLU A 138 5.42 18.71 -5.29
N ALA A 139 5.60 18.62 -3.97
CA ALA A 139 4.74 19.25 -2.98
C ALA A 139 5.16 20.69 -2.67
N TYR A 140 6.42 21.06 -2.88
CA TYR A 140 6.93 22.41 -2.61
C TYR A 140 6.11 23.50 -3.32
N GLY A 141 5.96 24.66 -2.67
CA GLY A 141 5.34 25.86 -3.25
C GLY A 141 4.06 26.30 -2.54
N ASN A 142 3.28 27.11 -3.23
CA ASN A 142 2.10 27.78 -2.67
C ASN A 142 0.82 26.97 -2.89
N TRP A 143 -0.06 27.01 -1.89
CA TRP A 143 -1.27 26.24 -1.82
C TRP A 143 -2.40 27.03 -1.16
N VAL A 144 -3.63 26.64 -1.49
CA VAL A 144 -4.85 27.12 -0.85
C VAL A 144 -5.52 25.95 -0.13
N LEU A 145 -5.58 26.04 1.21
CA LEU A 145 -6.39 25.16 2.04
C LEU A 145 -7.83 25.64 2.02
N SER A 146 -8.75 24.78 1.60
CA SER A 146 -10.19 25.07 1.50
C SER A 146 -11.01 24.03 2.26
N ASP A 147 -12.23 24.40 2.66
CA ASP A 147 -13.20 23.42 3.14
C ASP A 147 -13.78 22.58 1.99
N ARG A 148 -14.56 21.54 2.31
CA ARG A 148 -15.27 20.69 1.35
C ARG A 148 -16.18 21.45 0.36
N LYS A 149 -16.59 22.68 0.68
CA LYS A 149 -17.42 23.52 -0.19
C LYS A 149 -16.59 24.43 -1.09
N GLY A 150 -15.26 24.36 -1.02
CA GLY A 150 -14.33 25.20 -1.78
C GLY A 150 -14.14 26.59 -1.18
N LYS A 151 -14.61 26.85 0.04
CA LYS A 151 -14.32 28.12 0.70
C LYS A 151 -12.85 28.12 1.14
N SER A 152 -12.07 29.07 0.61
CA SER A 152 -10.69 29.28 1.04
C SER A 152 -10.64 29.58 2.54
N LEU A 153 -9.77 28.84 3.24
CA LEU A 153 -9.53 28.94 4.67
C LEU A 153 -8.14 29.54 4.97
N CYS A 154 -7.14 29.30 4.13
CA CYS A 154 -5.76 29.73 4.37
C CYS A 154 -4.92 29.54 3.11
N HIS A 155 -4.20 30.57 2.67
CA HIS A 155 -3.05 30.37 1.79
C HIS A 155 -1.87 29.89 2.63
N LEU A 156 -1.11 28.92 2.15
CA LEU A 156 0.08 28.41 2.82
C LEU A 156 1.16 28.00 1.82
N SER A 157 2.40 27.99 2.27
CA SER A 157 3.54 27.55 1.47
C SER A 157 4.19 26.34 2.13
N LEU A 158 4.32 25.24 1.38
CA LEU A 158 5.11 24.07 1.75
C LEU A 158 6.56 24.35 1.34
N LEU A 159 7.42 24.60 2.31
CA LEU A 159 8.82 25.00 2.06
C LEU A 159 9.72 23.77 1.94
N GLU A 160 10.86 23.91 1.25
CA GLU A 160 11.92 22.89 1.21
C GLU A 160 12.74 22.89 2.51
N THR A 161 12.83 24.02 3.20
CA THR A 161 13.63 24.20 4.41
C THR A 161 13.13 23.31 5.55
N VAL A 162 14.05 22.64 6.25
CA VAL A 162 13.75 21.80 7.42
C VAL A 162 12.97 22.59 8.48
N SER A 163 12.02 21.92 9.12
CA SER A 163 11.25 22.48 10.23
C SER A 163 12.18 22.82 11.40
N LYS A 164 11.84 23.87 12.15
CA LYS A 164 12.58 24.22 13.38
C LYS A 164 12.26 23.28 14.55
N ARG A 165 11.20 22.49 14.43
CA ARG A 165 10.65 21.67 15.51
C ARG A 165 10.86 20.17 15.29
N LEU A 166 10.92 19.73 14.02
CA LEU A 166 10.95 18.33 13.63
C LEU A 166 12.04 18.12 12.58
N ASP A 167 12.97 17.21 12.84
CA ASP A 167 14.15 17.01 11.99
C ASP A 167 13.84 16.26 10.68
N ASP A 168 12.72 15.52 10.65
CA ASP A 168 12.22 14.72 9.53
C ASP A 168 11.15 15.43 8.68
N ALA A 169 10.76 16.65 9.07
CA ALA A 169 9.75 17.44 8.38
C ALA A 169 10.32 18.76 7.84
N SER A 170 9.66 19.30 6.83
CA SER A 170 9.94 20.62 6.27
C SER A 170 8.99 21.67 6.84
N ALA A 171 9.35 22.94 6.75
CA ALA A 171 8.58 24.05 7.32
C ALA A 171 7.35 24.41 6.47
N VAL A 172 6.29 24.87 7.14
CA VAL A 172 5.12 25.51 6.52
C VAL A 172 5.09 26.99 6.86
N GLU A 173 4.83 27.83 5.87
CA GLU A 173 4.52 29.25 6.09
C GLU A 173 3.02 29.49 5.87
N LEU A 174 2.34 30.08 6.87
CA LEU A 174 0.92 30.42 6.77
C LEU A 174 0.74 31.86 6.29
N GLY A 175 -0.20 32.04 5.36
CA GLY A 175 -0.66 33.34 4.90
C GLY A 175 -1.32 34.18 6.01
N LYS A 176 -1.33 35.50 5.81
CA LYS A 176 -1.94 36.43 6.78
C LYS A 176 -3.46 36.30 6.82
N ASP A 177 -4.04 35.85 5.71
CA ASP A 177 -5.47 35.67 5.44
C ASP A 177 -6.06 34.43 6.12
N CYS A 178 -5.25 33.56 6.72
CA CYS A 178 -5.74 32.32 7.31
C CYS A 178 -6.82 32.56 8.37
N ALA A 179 -7.90 31.78 8.27
CA ALA A 179 -9.02 31.78 9.18
C ALA A 179 -8.58 31.44 10.61
N ALA A 180 -9.30 31.96 11.60
CA ALA A 180 -8.97 31.73 13.02
C ALA A 180 -8.94 30.24 13.39
N SER A 181 -9.77 29.41 12.75
CA SER A 181 -9.77 27.96 12.92
C SER A 181 -8.45 27.32 12.50
N VAL A 182 -7.85 27.77 11.39
CA VAL A 182 -6.54 27.28 10.91
C VAL A 182 -5.42 27.85 11.78
N LYS A 183 -5.45 29.14 12.13
CA LYS A 183 -4.42 29.73 13.01
C LYS A 183 -4.32 29.03 14.37
N LYS A 184 -5.44 28.50 14.89
CA LYS A 184 -5.48 27.76 16.17
C LYS A 184 -4.70 26.44 16.13
N THR A 185 -4.55 25.84 14.95
CA THR A 185 -3.87 24.53 14.80
C THR A 185 -2.37 24.67 14.88
N LYS A 186 -1.84 25.89 14.71
CA LYS A 186 -0.41 26.21 14.77
C LYS A 186 0.40 25.34 13.80
N ILE A 187 -0.12 25.12 12.59
CA ILE A 187 0.61 24.43 11.51
C ILE A 187 1.94 25.14 11.29
N ASP A 188 3.01 24.37 11.29
CA ASP A 188 4.38 24.85 11.14
C ASP A 188 5.27 23.86 10.39
N ALA A 189 4.81 22.62 10.16
CA ALA A 189 5.61 21.59 9.50
C ALA A 189 4.79 20.69 8.57
N TRP A 190 5.46 20.05 7.62
CA TRP A 190 4.87 19.09 6.70
C TRP A 190 5.90 18.05 6.24
N GLN A 191 5.43 16.90 5.78
CA GLN A 191 6.26 15.87 5.15
C GLN A 191 5.43 14.99 4.22
N ILE A 192 6.08 14.24 3.34
CA ILE A 192 5.47 13.06 2.73
C ILE A 192 5.81 11.86 3.61
N ALA A 193 4.80 11.20 4.16
CA ALA A 193 4.95 9.97 4.92
C ALA A 193 4.27 8.83 4.17
N GLU A 194 5.06 7.83 3.77
CA GLU A 194 4.64 6.77 2.84
C GLU A 194 4.00 7.33 1.57
N ILE A 195 2.67 7.23 1.44
CA ILE A 195 1.90 7.62 0.24
C ILE A 195 1.11 8.92 0.44
N GLN A 196 1.28 9.59 1.58
CA GLN A 196 0.40 10.67 2.03
C GLN A 196 1.19 11.96 2.34
N LEU A 197 0.55 13.10 2.10
CA LEU A 197 1.02 14.39 2.62
C LEU A 197 0.56 14.52 4.08
N VAL A 198 1.49 14.78 4.99
CA VAL A 198 1.20 15.01 6.40
C VAL A 198 1.48 16.47 6.72
N ILE A 199 0.45 17.20 7.17
CA ILE A 199 0.56 18.56 7.70
C ILE A 199 0.51 18.50 9.22
N ILE A 200 1.47 19.14 9.88
CA ILE A 200 1.70 19.06 11.32
C ILE A 200 1.61 20.46 11.94
N GLY A 201 0.94 20.57 13.08
CA GLY A 201 0.85 21.79 13.86
C GLY A 201 0.82 21.55 15.37
N GLY A 202 1.33 22.52 16.13
CA GLY A 202 1.35 22.43 17.59
C GLY A 202 1.99 21.13 18.11
N GLU A 203 1.49 20.61 19.25
CA GLU A 203 2.00 19.36 19.83
C GLU A 203 1.32 18.11 19.25
N ASP A 204 0.00 18.15 19.06
CA ASP A 204 -0.80 16.94 18.71
C ASP A 204 -1.56 17.06 17.39
N TRP A 205 -1.40 18.13 16.63
CA TRP A 205 -2.25 18.36 15.47
C TRP A 205 -1.60 17.81 14.20
N VAL A 206 -2.25 16.82 13.60
CA VAL A 206 -1.78 16.15 12.38
C VAL A 206 -2.96 16.00 11.42
N TYR A 207 -2.77 16.44 10.18
CA TYR A 207 -3.64 16.08 9.07
C TYR A 207 -2.88 15.25 8.06
N THR A 208 -3.39 14.06 7.85
CA THR A 208 -2.99 13.21 6.75
C THR A 208 -3.89 13.50 5.56
N MET A 209 -3.27 13.65 4.40
CA MET A 209 -3.93 14.00 3.16
C MET A 209 -3.50 13.07 2.03
N THR A 210 -4.48 12.51 1.36
CA THR A 210 -4.29 11.62 0.21
C THR A 210 -4.20 12.46 -1.07
N PRO A 211 -3.27 12.16 -1.99
CA PRO A 211 -3.23 12.72 -3.33
C PRO A 211 -4.59 12.67 -4.05
N ASP A 212 -4.93 13.79 -4.69
CA ASP A 212 -6.08 13.95 -5.57
C ASP A 212 -5.61 14.61 -6.88
N LYS A 213 -6.45 14.59 -7.92
CA LYS A 213 -6.10 14.99 -9.29
C LYS A 213 -5.29 16.29 -9.38
N ASP A 214 -5.66 17.31 -8.60
CA ASP A 214 -5.04 18.64 -8.61
C ASP A 214 -4.57 19.09 -7.21
N GLY A 215 -4.22 18.15 -6.33
CA GLY A 215 -3.72 18.46 -4.99
C GLY A 215 -3.88 17.34 -3.98
N PHE A 216 -4.39 17.66 -2.80
CA PHE A 216 -4.57 16.70 -1.70
C PHE A 216 -5.90 16.88 -1.00
N VAL A 217 -6.43 15.80 -0.43
CA VAL A 217 -7.67 15.78 0.35
C VAL A 217 -7.42 15.11 1.68
N SER A 218 -7.88 15.72 2.78
CA SER A 218 -7.76 15.09 4.11
C SER A 218 -8.50 13.76 4.17
N ASP A 219 -8.04 12.83 5.00
CA ASP A 219 -8.64 11.49 5.12
C ASP A 219 -10.14 11.52 5.46
N ASP A 220 -10.61 12.56 6.17
CA ASP A 220 -12.02 12.78 6.49
C ASP A 220 -12.81 13.55 5.42
N GLY A 221 -12.17 13.90 4.31
CA GLY A 221 -12.73 14.63 3.17
C GLY A 221 -13.18 16.06 3.49
N LYS A 222 -12.76 16.63 4.63
CA LYS A 222 -13.20 17.97 5.05
C LYS A 222 -12.36 19.09 4.45
N PHE A 223 -11.10 18.82 4.17
CA PHE A 223 -10.14 19.82 3.71
C PHE A 223 -9.55 19.41 2.37
N HIS A 224 -9.43 20.40 1.49
CA HIS A 224 -8.77 20.27 0.20
C HIS A 224 -7.59 21.23 0.17
N LEU A 225 -6.43 20.74 -0.26
CA LEU A 225 -5.26 21.55 -0.51
C LEU A 225 -5.03 21.57 -2.02
N LYS A 226 -5.16 22.74 -2.65
CA LYS A 226 -4.97 22.92 -4.10
C LYS A 226 -3.86 23.91 -4.38
N ARG A 227 -3.22 23.79 -5.54
CA ARG A 227 -2.21 24.76 -5.96
C ARG A 227 -2.81 26.16 -6.00
N ASP A 228 -2.03 27.13 -5.54
CA ASP A 228 -2.33 28.55 -5.69
C ASP A 228 -1.92 28.97 -7.10
N GLU A 229 -2.91 29.03 -8.01
CA GLU A 229 -2.73 29.37 -9.44
C GLU A 229 -2.62 30.88 -9.69
#